data_AF-A0A2P4QMR7-F1
#
_entry.id   AF-A0A2P4QMR7-F1
#
_cell.length_a   1.000
_cell.length_b   1.000
_cell.length_c   1.000
_cell.angle_alpha   90.00
_cell.angle_beta   90.00
_cell.angle_gamma   90.00
#
_symmetry.space_group_name_H-M   'P 1'
#
loop_
_entity.id
_entity.type
_entity.pdbx_description
1 polymer ?
#
loop_
_entity_poly.entity_id
_entity_poly.type
_entity_poly.pdbx_seq_one_letter_code
_entity_poly.pdbx_strand_id
1 'polypeptide(L)'
;MSDVPQSLVAPVPDVLPEPEPKQTIALRKYLETLCLNEQLISRDRLLRLGTYILDYFVSQAWCRPFVNPEDESAVIYRQIISRLMDLTTVEHNLWAGEYDGAVSKFYDDLAQIIYNAFKFHP
;
A
#
# COMPACT_ATOMS: atom_id res chain seq x y z
N MET A 1 18.29 52.96 5.99
CA MET A 1 17.80 52.00 7.00
C MET A 1 16.30 51.88 6.75
N SER A 2 15.77 50.84 6.13
CA SER A 2 16.20 49.44 6.10
C SER A 2 15.75 48.79 4.80
N ASP A 3 16.71 48.22 4.05
CA ASP A 3 16.41 47.32 2.93
C ASP A 3 15.96 45.97 3.48
N VAL A 4 14.77 45.53 3.06
CA VAL A 4 14.23 44.20 3.35
C VAL A 4 14.90 43.21 2.38
N PRO A 5 15.57 42.13 2.85
CA PRO A 5 16.12 41.14 1.93
C PRO A 5 14.98 40.36 1.28
N GLN A 6 14.83 40.54 -0.03
CA GLN A 6 13.94 39.76 -0.87
C GLN A 6 14.40 38.30 -0.87
N SER A 7 13.54 37.43 -0.34
CA SER A 7 13.71 35.99 -0.23
C SER A 7 14.06 35.35 -1.58
N LEU A 8 15.32 34.94 -1.76
CA LEU A 8 15.77 34.13 -2.89
C LEU A 8 15.48 32.65 -2.60
N VAL A 9 14.22 32.23 -2.75
CA VAL A 9 13.90 30.80 -2.90
C VAL A 9 14.21 30.45 -4.35
N ALA A 10 15.34 29.76 -4.56
CA ALA A 10 15.65 29.18 -5.85
C ALA A 10 14.54 28.19 -6.25
N PRO A 11 14.15 28.12 -7.53
CA PRO A 11 13.26 27.07 -7.99
C PRO A 11 13.97 25.72 -7.80
N VAL A 12 13.36 24.82 -7.04
CA VAL A 12 13.82 23.42 -6.95
C VAL A 12 13.83 22.88 -8.40
N PRO A 13 14.96 22.34 -8.90
CA PRO A 13 15.01 21.73 -10.22
C PRO A 13 13.91 20.68 -10.33
N ASP A 14 13.23 20.67 -11.47
CA ASP A 14 12.20 19.71 -11.84
C ASP A 14 12.79 18.29 -11.74
N VAL A 15 12.63 17.65 -10.58
CA VAL A 15 13.05 16.26 -10.36
C VAL A 15 12.10 15.41 -11.17
N LEU A 16 12.55 15.01 -12.36
CA LEU A 16 11.91 13.95 -13.13
C LEU A 16 11.59 12.80 -12.16
N PRO A 17 10.32 12.35 -12.07
CA PRO A 17 9.98 11.26 -11.18
C PRO A 17 10.85 10.05 -11.54
N GLU A 18 11.58 9.55 -10.55
CA GLU A 18 12.38 8.34 -10.69
C GLU A 18 11.54 7.25 -11.37
N PRO A 19 12.07 6.58 -12.41
CA PRO A 19 11.32 5.58 -13.14
C PRO A 19 10.91 4.46 -12.18
N GLU A 20 9.60 4.24 -12.08
CA GLU A 20 9.02 3.25 -11.16
C GLU A 20 9.65 1.86 -11.37
N PRO A 21 9.99 1.11 -10.30
CA PRO A 21 10.59 -0.22 -10.43
C PRO A 21 9.75 -1.15 -11.31
N LYS A 22 10.41 -2.00 -12.12
CA LYS A 22 9.73 -2.91 -13.06
C LYS A 22 8.76 -3.86 -12.36
N GLN A 23 9.12 -4.30 -11.16
CA GLN A 23 8.30 -5.16 -10.29
C GLN A 23 6.99 -4.48 -9.91
N THR A 24 7.08 -3.19 -9.58
CA THR A 24 5.94 -2.35 -9.23
C THR A 24 4.97 -2.17 -10.41
N ILE A 25 5.51 -1.95 -11.62
CA ILE A 25 4.72 -1.87 -12.85
C ILE A 25 4.00 -3.20 -13.13
N ALA A 26 4.69 -4.34 -12.95
CA ALA A 26 4.11 -5.66 -13.17
C ALA A 26 2.98 -5.96 -12.17
N LEU A 27 3.17 -5.62 -10.89
CA LEU A 27 2.15 -5.78 -9.85
C LEU A 27 0.91 -4.93 -10.14
N ARG A 28 1.08 -3.66 -10.53
CA ARG A 28 -0.05 -2.79 -10.91
C ARG A 28 -0.85 -3.39 -12.06
N LYS A 29 -0.17 -3.82 -13.13
CA LYS A 29 -0.85 -4.44 -14.28
C LYS A 29 -1.61 -5.70 -13.87
N TYR A 30 -1.06 -6.50 -12.96
CA TYR A 30 -1.76 -7.68 -12.45
C TYR A 30 -3.04 -7.28 -11.70
N LEU A 31 -2.97 -6.31 -10.77
CA LEU A 31 -4.15 -5.80 -10.05
C LEU A 31 -5.22 -5.27 -10.98
N GLU A 32 -4.84 -4.50 -12.00
CA GLU A 32 -5.76 -3.99 -13.03
C GLU A 32 -6.55 -5.14 -13.68
N THR A 33 -5.94 -6.31 -13.89
CA THR A 33 -6.65 -7.48 -14.44
C THR A 33 -7.62 -8.15 -13.45
N LEU A 34 -7.37 -8.05 -12.14
CA LEU A 34 -8.29 -8.52 -11.11
C LEU A 34 -9.55 -7.64 -11.06
N CYS A 35 -9.40 -6.32 -11.13
CA CYS A 35 -10.52 -5.37 -11.11
C CYS A 35 -11.46 -5.54 -12.31
N LEU A 36 -10.94 -5.96 -13.48
CA LEU A 36 -11.76 -6.27 -14.66
C LEU A 36 -12.66 -7.51 -14.46
N ASN A 37 -12.34 -8.36 -13.48
CA ASN A 37 -13.05 -9.60 -13.17
C ASN A 37 -13.67 -9.55 -11.78
N GLU A 38 -14.24 -8.40 -11.41
CA GLU A 38 -14.85 -8.18 -10.08
C GLU A 38 -15.86 -9.28 -9.76
N GLN A 39 -15.59 -10.02 -8.68
CA GLN A 39 -16.47 -11.07 -8.21
C GLN A 39 -17.33 -10.56 -7.07
N LEU A 40 -18.64 -10.59 -7.24
CA LEU A 40 -19.56 -10.35 -6.14
C LEU A 40 -19.63 -11.61 -5.27
N ILE A 41 -18.91 -11.61 -4.15
CA ILE A 41 -18.99 -12.68 -3.15
C ILE A 41 -19.75 -12.19 -1.92
N SER A 42 -20.44 -13.11 -1.23
CA SER A 42 -21.12 -12.77 0.02
C SER A 42 -20.11 -12.47 1.13
N ARG A 43 -20.53 -11.67 2.12
CA ARG A 43 -19.71 -11.32 3.29
C ARG A 43 -19.10 -12.54 3.98
N ASP A 44 -19.88 -13.59 4.24
CA ASP A 44 -19.35 -14.83 4.88
C ASP A 44 -18.25 -15.49 4.03
N ARG A 45 -18.39 -15.50 2.70
CA ARG A 45 -17.35 -16.03 1.81
C ARG A 45 -16.11 -15.14 1.78
N LEU A 46 -16.29 -13.82 1.78
CA LEU A 46 -15.19 -12.86 1.85
C LEU A 46 -14.40 -13.00 3.15
N LEU A 47 -15.08 -13.09 4.29
CA LEU A 47 -14.43 -13.31 5.59
C LEU A 47 -13.65 -14.63 5.58
N ARG A 48 -14.24 -15.74 5.13
CA ARG A 48 -13.54 -17.04 5.04
C ARG A 48 -12.30 -16.97 4.15
N LEU A 49 -12.43 -16.36 2.97
CA LEU A 49 -11.33 -16.20 2.02
C LEU A 49 -10.23 -15.31 2.60
N GLY A 50 -10.61 -14.16 3.14
CA GLY A 50 -9.70 -13.17 3.71
C GLY A 50 -8.93 -13.72 4.89
N THR A 51 -9.62 -14.37 5.85
CA THR A 51 -8.95 -15.02 7.00
C THR A 51 -8.02 -16.14 6.52
N TYR A 52 -8.41 -16.98 5.57
CA TYR A 52 -7.52 -18.01 5.02
C TYR A 52 -6.24 -17.41 4.40
N ILE A 53 -6.38 -16.34 3.62
CA ILE A 53 -5.23 -15.66 2.98
C ILE A 53 -4.34 -15.00 4.04
N LEU A 54 -4.92 -14.32 5.03
CA LEU A 54 -4.18 -13.67 6.11
C LEU A 54 -3.43 -14.71 6.96
N ASP A 55 -4.10 -15.81 7.35
CA ASP A 55 -3.48 -16.95 8.06
C ASP A 55 -2.32 -17.53 7.26
N TYR A 56 -2.50 -17.69 5.95
CA TYR A 56 -1.43 -18.14 5.08
C TYR A 56 -0.25 -17.16 5.08
N PHE A 57 -0.48 -15.85 4.96
CA PHE A 57 0.59 -14.86 5.01
C PHE A 57 1.32 -14.88 6.36
N VAL A 58 0.62 -14.82 7.49
CA VAL A 58 1.28 -14.78 8.81
C VAL A 58 2.04 -16.06 9.14
N SER A 59 1.69 -17.19 8.49
CA SER A 59 2.47 -18.43 8.57
C SER A 59 3.85 -18.34 7.88
N GLN A 60 4.05 -17.37 6.99
CA GLN A 60 5.30 -17.19 6.27
C GLN A 60 6.28 -16.31 7.05
N ALA A 61 7.51 -16.79 7.23
CA ALA A 61 8.54 -16.04 7.96
C ALA A 61 8.86 -14.67 7.34
N TRP A 62 8.77 -14.55 6.01
CA TRP A 62 9.01 -13.31 5.28
C TRP A 62 7.93 -12.26 5.48
N CYS A 63 6.75 -12.61 6.01
CA CYS A 63 5.68 -11.66 6.28
C CYS A 63 5.90 -10.84 7.55
N ARG A 64 6.84 -11.22 8.42
CA ARG A 64 7.08 -10.57 9.72
C ARG A 64 7.19 -9.03 9.65
N PRO A 65 7.87 -8.41 8.68
CA PRO A 65 7.96 -6.96 8.58
C PRO A 65 6.64 -6.27 8.25
N PHE A 66 5.65 -7.00 7.72
CA PHE A 66 4.39 -6.46 7.22
C PHE A 66 3.20 -6.75 8.13
N VAL A 67 3.41 -7.38 9.30
CA VAL A 67 2.32 -7.77 10.20
C VAL A 67 1.69 -6.55 10.86
N ASN A 68 2.53 -5.67 11.39
CA ASN A 68 2.10 -4.47 12.10
C ASN A 68 2.36 -3.22 11.26
N PRO A 69 1.60 -2.14 11.47
CA PRO A 69 1.88 -0.85 10.85
C PRO A 69 3.31 -0.40 11.16
N GLU A 70 3.93 0.33 10.22
CA GLU A 70 5.21 0.96 10.48
C GLU A 70 5.09 2.03 11.56
N ASP A 71 6.13 2.19 12.38
CA ASP A 71 6.14 3.15 13.48
C ASP A 71 5.93 4.60 12.98
N GLU A 72 5.24 5.41 13.77
CA GLU A 72 5.00 6.83 13.46
C GLU A 72 6.32 7.64 13.34
N SER A 73 7.39 7.17 13.99
CA SER A 73 8.73 7.77 13.90
C SER A 73 9.48 7.45 12.60
N ALA A 74 8.94 6.59 11.73
CA ALA A 74 9.51 6.28 10.42
C ALA A 74 9.30 7.43 9.41
N VAL A 75 9.80 8.62 9.73
CA VAL A 75 9.56 9.88 9.00
C VAL A 75 9.91 9.75 7.51
N ILE A 76 11.07 9.16 7.18
CA ILE A 76 11.51 8.99 5.80
C ILE A 76 10.57 8.06 5.02
N TYR A 77 10.15 6.95 5.65
CA TYR A 77 9.21 6.00 5.04
C TYR A 77 7.89 6.67 4.70
N ARG A 78 7.31 7.40 5.67
CA ARG A 78 6.03 8.10 5.53
C ARG A 78 6.08 9.32 4.59
N GLN A 79 7.28 9.84 4.28
CA GLN A 79 7.47 10.83 3.23
C GLN A 79 7.43 10.22 1.81
N ILE A 80 7.92 8.99 1.65
CA ILE A 80 8.01 8.30 0.35
C ILE A 80 6.71 7.52 0.05
N ILE A 81 6.16 6.88 1.07
CA ILE A 81 4.98 6.02 0.98
C ILE A 81 3.74 6.80 1.41
N SER A 82 2.89 7.12 0.43
CA SER A 82 1.69 7.94 0.65
C SER A 82 0.51 7.15 1.20
N ARG A 83 0.45 5.84 0.92
CA ARG A 83 -0.63 4.96 1.36
C ARG A 83 -0.03 3.80 2.15
N LEU A 84 -0.02 3.93 3.46
CA LEU A 84 0.44 2.88 4.38
C LEU A 84 -0.53 1.70 4.37
N MET A 85 0.00 0.50 4.51
CA MET A 85 -0.79 -0.71 4.62
C MET A 85 0.06 -1.83 5.24
N ASP A 86 -0.57 -2.65 6.08
CA ASP A 86 -0.01 -3.79 6.78
C ASP A 86 -1.10 -4.84 7.03
N LEU A 87 -0.72 -6.07 7.39
CA LEU A 87 -1.66 -7.18 7.51
C LEU A 87 -2.68 -6.97 8.64
N THR A 88 -2.32 -6.28 9.73
CA THR A 88 -3.26 -5.96 10.82
C THR A 88 -4.31 -4.95 10.34
N THR A 89 -3.89 -3.94 9.57
CA THR A 89 -4.82 -2.99 8.94
C THR A 89 -5.75 -3.67 7.94
N VAL A 90 -5.23 -4.59 7.11
CA VAL A 90 -6.07 -5.39 6.19
C VAL A 90 -7.09 -6.24 6.95
N GLU A 91 -6.66 -6.92 8.02
CA GLU A 91 -7.55 -7.70 8.86
C GLU A 91 -8.65 -6.82 9.48
N HIS A 92 -8.28 -5.66 10.03
CA HIS A 92 -9.24 -4.73 10.60
C HIS A 92 -10.28 -4.26 9.58
N ASN A 93 -9.84 -3.85 8.38
CA ASN A 93 -10.72 -3.43 7.30
C ASN A 93 -11.65 -4.56 6.82
N LEU A 94 -11.14 -5.80 6.77
CA LEU A 94 -11.91 -6.99 6.43
C LEU A 94 -13.07 -7.21 7.41
N TRP A 95 -12.78 -7.17 8.71
CA TRP A 95 -13.81 -7.35 9.75
C TRP A 95 -14.80 -6.18 9.81
N ALA A 96 -14.32 -4.95 9.58
CA ALA A 96 -15.15 -3.74 9.50
C ALA A 96 -16.12 -3.75 8.29
N GLY A 97 -15.88 -4.59 7.28
CA GLY A 97 -16.71 -4.66 6.07
C GLY A 97 -16.38 -3.63 5.00
N GLU A 98 -15.19 -3.03 5.05
CA GLU A 98 -14.71 -2.04 4.06
C GLU A 98 -14.59 -2.62 2.64
N TYR A 99 -14.52 -3.95 2.54
CA TYR A 99 -14.42 -4.71 1.30
C TYR A 99 -15.75 -5.34 0.85
N ASP A 100 -16.85 -5.11 1.57
CA ASP A 100 -18.15 -5.69 1.21
C ASP A 100 -18.59 -5.19 -0.17
N GLY A 101 -18.95 -6.12 -1.06
CA GLY A 101 -19.39 -5.83 -2.43
C GLY A 101 -18.29 -5.56 -3.45
N ALA A 102 -17.01 -5.49 -3.03
CA ALA A 102 -15.87 -5.35 -3.95
C ALA A 102 -14.62 -6.05 -3.39
N VAL A 103 -14.37 -7.27 -3.87
CA VAL A 103 -13.23 -8.10 -3.44
C VAL A 103 -11.92 -7.55 -3.97
N SER A 104 -11.94 -6.84 -5.10
CA SER A 104 -10.76 -6.14 -5.63
C SER A 104 -10.11 -5.23 -4.59
N LYS A 105 -10.89 -4.51 -3.78
CA LYS A 105 -10.37 -3.63 -2.71
C LYS A 105 -9.53 -4.38 -1.69
N PHE A 106 -9.91 -5.61 -1.35
CA PHE A 106 -9.13 -6.46 -0.46
C PHE A 106 -7.79 -6.85 -1.11
N TYR A 107 -7.80 -7.23 -2.38
CA TYR A 107 -6.56 -7.54 -3.12
C TYR A 107 -5.67 -6.32 -3.32
N ASP A 108 -6.27 -5.15 -3.53
CA ASP A 108 -5.56 -3.87 -3.66
C ASP A 108 -4.79 -3.53 -2.37
N ASP A 109 -5.40 -3.75 -1.21
CA ASP A 109 -4.73 -3.53 0.08
C ASP A 109 -3.59 -4.54 0.31
N LEU A 110 -3.81 -5.82 0.02
CA LEU A 110 -2.75 -6.82 0.09
C LEU A 110 -1.57 -6.49 -0.82
N ALA A 111 -1.84 -6.02 -2.03
CA ALA A 111 -0.78 -5.65 -2.96
C ALA A 111 -0.15 -4.29 -2.61
N GLN A 112 -0.86 -3.40 -1.92
CA GLN A 112 -0.29 -2.15 -1.41
C GLN A 112 0.89 -2.42 -0.47
N ILE A 113 0.81 -3.46 0.36
CA ILE A 113 1.91 -3.90 1.24
C ILE A 113 3.17 -4.17 0.40
N ILE A 114 3.04 -4.99 -0.64
CA ILE A 114 4.15 -5.38 -1.51
C ILE A 114 4.64 -4.19 -2.35
N TYR A 115 3.73 -3.36 -2.84
CA TYR A 115 4.04 -2.12 -3.55
C TYR A 115 4.93 -1.21 -2.69
N ASN A 116 4.55 -1.01 -1.43
CA ASN A 116 5.28 -0.17 -0.49
C ASN A 116 6.69 -0.72 -0.25
N ALA A 117 6.80 -2.04 -0.09
CA ALA A 117 8.08 -2.71 0.07
C ALA A 117 9.02 -2.45 -1.13
N PHE A 118 8.55 -2.65 -2.37
CA PHE A 118 9.36 -2.40 -3.57
C PHE A 118 9.65 -0.92 -3.81
N LYS A 119 8.72 -0.03 -3.49
CA LYS A 119 8.92 1.41 -3.67
C LYS A 119 9.96 1.95 -2.69
N PHE A 120 9.99 1.47 -1.45
CA PHE A 120 10.95 1.93 -0.45
C PHE A 120 12.31 1.22 -0.54
N HIS A 121 12.34 -0.05 -1.01
CA HIS A 121 13.55 -0.86 -1.14
C HIS A 121 13.80 -1.24 -2.62
N PRO A 122 14.32 -0.31 -3.45
CA PRO A 122 14.65 -0.58 -4.85
C PRO A 122 15.82 -1.56 -5.03
#